data_AF-A0A497MW60-F1
#
_entry.id   AF-A0A497MW60-F1
#
_cell.length_a   1.000
_cell.length_b   1.000
_cell.length_c   1.000
_cell.angle_alpha   90.00
_cell.angle_beta   90.00
_cell.angle_gamma   90.00
#
_symmetry.space_group_name_H-M   'P 1'
#
loop_
_entity.id
_entity.type
_entity.pdbx_description
1 polymer ?
#
loop_
_entity_poly.entity_id
_entity_poly.type
_entity_poly.pdbx_seq_one_letter_code
_entity_poly.pdbx_strand_id
1 'polypeptide(L)' 'MKTYKIVLIRGDGIGPEQAEATLPCLEAVKEALGVNFELVEAEAGDECMA' A
#
# COMPACT_ATOMS: atom_id res chain seq x y z
N MET A 1 -8.06 -17.91 -5.99
CA MET A 1 -7.06 -16.86 -6.25
C MET A 1 -6.32 -16.59 -4.96
N LYS A 2 -4.98 -16.59 -4.94
CA LYS A 2 -4.22 -16.38 -3.70
C LYS A 2 -4.28 -14.89 -3.33
N THR A 3 -4.65 -14.59 -2.09
CA THR A 3 -4.68 -13.22 -1.56
C THR A 3 -3.45 -12.97 -0.72
N TYR A 4 -2.75 -11.87 -0.97
CA TYR A 4 -1.62 -11.40 -0.18
C TYR A 4 -2.08 -10.26 0.73
N LYS A 5 -1.85 -10.43 2.03
CA LYS A 5 -2.12 -9.38 3.01
C LYS A 5 -0.89 -8.49 3.13
N ILE A 6 -1.08 -7.18 2.93
CA ILE A 6 0.00 -6.19 2.89
C ILE A 6 -0.35 -5.11 3.91
N VAL A 7 0.58 -4.81 4.81
CA VAL A 7 0.46 -3.63 5.65
C VAL A 7 0.96 -2.43 4.85
N LEU A 8 0.07 -1.45 4.61
CA LEU A 8 0.40 -0.20 3.94
C LEU A 8 0.75 0.84 5.01
N ILE A 9 2.00 1.28 5.00
CA ILE A 9 2.51 2.37 5.83
C ILE A 9 2.88 3.50 4.89
N ARG A 10 2.16 4.61 5.00
CA ARG A 10 2.39 5.80 4.17
C ARG A 10 3.62 6.58 4.64
N GLY A 11 3.88 6.57 5.95
CA GLY A 11 5.04 7.23 6.56
C GLY A 11 5.03 8.74 6.33
N ASP A 12 6.21 9.35 6.48
CA ASP A 12 6.39 10.80 6.42
C ASP A 12 7.04 11.28 5.10
N GLY A 13 7.22 12.59 4.98
CA GLY A 13 7.89 13.21 3.84
C GLY A 13 7.10 13.00 2.56
N ILE A 14 7.74 12.43 1.53
CA ILE A 14 7.07 12.10 0.26
C ILE A 14 6.39 10.72 0.26
N GLY A 15 6.45 9.99 1.38
CA GLY A 15 5.91 8.64 1.49
C GLY A 15 4.43 8.53 1.13
N PRO A 16 3.55 9.41 1.66
CA PRO A 16 2.11 9.39 1.35
C PRO A 16 1.80 9.52 -0.14
N GLU A 17 2.46 10.43 -0.86
CA GLU A 17 2.21 10.65 -2.29
C GLU A 17 2.71 9.47 -3.14
N GLN A 18 3.84 8.86 -2.77
CA GLN A 18 4.36 7.67 -3.47
C GLN A 18 3.49 6.43 -3.21
N ALA A 19 3.00 6.27 -1.97
CA ALA A 19 2.07 5.20 -1.62
C ALA A 19 0.77 5.32 -2.42
N GLU A 20 0.20 6.52 -2.52
CA GLU A 20 -1.02 6.76 -3.31
C GLU A 20 -0.80 6.49 -4.80
N ALA A 21 0.33 6.95 -5.36
CA ALA A 21 0.70 6.69 -6.75
C ALA A 21 0.91 5.19 -7.05
N THR A 22 1.18 4.37 -6.04
CA THR A 22 1.39 2.93 -6.17
C THR A 22 0.07 2.13 -6.23
N LEU A 23 -1.02 2.64 -5.65
CA LEU A 23 -2.30 1.90 -5.60
C LEU A 23 -2.86 1.54 -6.99
N PRO A 24 -2.86 2.43 -8.00
CA PRO A 24 -3.27 2.08 -9.35
C PRO A 24 -2.37 1.01 -10.00
N CYS A 25 -1.08 0.99 -9.67
CA CYS A 25 -0.16 -0.03 -10.16
C CYS A 25 -0.49 -1.40 -9.56
N LEU A 26 -0.86 -1.47 -8.28
CA LEU A 26 -1.28 -2.72 -7.65
C LEU A 26 -2.59 -3.26 -8.25
N GLU A 27 -3.55 -2.40 -8.59
CA GLU A 27 -4.75 -2.84 -9.31
C GLU A 27 -4.42 -3.40 -10.70
N ALA A 28 -3.54 -2.73 -11.45
CA ALA A 28 -3.09 -3.24 -12.76
C ALA A 28 -2.38 -4.61 -12.64
N VAL A 29 -1.56 -4.81 -11.60
CA VAL A 29 -0.91 -6.11 -11.32
C VAL A 29 -1.94 -7.19 -10.97
N LYS A 30 -2.96 -6.85 -10.16
CA LYS A 30 -4.05 -7.75 -9.81
C LYS A 30 -4.79 -8.24 -11.04
N GLU A 31 -5.14 -7.33 -11.96
CA GLU A 31 -5.80 -7.66 -13.22
C GLU A 31 -4.90 -8.49 -14.16
N ALA A 32 -3.66 -8.06 -14.36
CA ALA A 32 -2.75 -8.68 -15.31
C ALA A 32 -2.28 -10.09 -14.90
N LEU A 33 -2.12 -10.33 -13.59
CA LEU A 33 -1.55 -11.58 -13.07
C LEU A 33 -2.55 -12.45 -12.32
N GLY A 34 -3.79 -12.01 -12.12
CA GLY A 34 -4.80 -12.75 -11.37
C GLY A 34 -4.38 -12.99 -9.92
N VAL A 35 -3.83 -11.97 -9.26
CA VAL A 35 -3.44 -11.99 -7.84
C VAL A 35 -4.32 -11.02 -7.06
N ASN A 36 -4.62 -11.33 -5.79
CA ASN A 36 -5.39 -10.42 -4.94
C ASN A 36 -4.52 -9.81 -3.84
N PHE A 37 -4.87 -8.59 -3.44
CA PHE A 37 -4.25 -7.88 -2.33
C PHE A 37 -5.31 -7.49 -1.30
N GLU A 38 -4.98 -7.64 -0.02
CA GLU A 38 -5.71 -7.06 1.12
C GLU A 38 -4.78 -6.06 1.77
N LEU A 39 -5.03 -4.77 1.55
CA LEU A 39 -4.25 -3.69 2.14
C LEU A 39 -4.80 -3.38 3.54
N VAL A 40 -3.91 -3.35 4.53
CA VAL A 40 -4.20 -2.94 5.90
C VAL A 40 -3.38 -1.72 6.21
N GLU A 41 -4.03 -0.58 6.40
CA GLU A 41 -3.37 0.66 6.77
C GLU A 41 -2.76 0.55 8.17
N ALA A 42 -1.57 1.11 8.35
CA ALA A 42 -0.91 1.28 9.63
C ALA A 42 -0.10 2.58 9.64
N GLU A 43 -0.06 3.22 10.80
CA GLU A 43 0.78 4.40 11.04
C GLU A 43 2.21 3.96 11.41
N ALA A 44 3.20 4.73 10.96
CA ALA A 44 4.58 4.67 11.42
C ALA A 44 5.31 5.96 11.03
N GLY A 45 6.47 6.20 11.65
CA GLY A 45 7.29 7.38 11.36
C GLY A 45 7.11 8.50 12.37
N ASP A 46 7.57 9.69 12.01
CA ASP A 46 7.57 10.88 12.86
C ASP A 46 6.15 11.33 13.21
N GLU A 47 5.23 11.35 12.23
CA GLU A 47 3.82 11.67 12.44
C GLU A 47 3.12 10.65 13.37
N CYS A 48 3.56 9.39 13.38
CA CYS A 48 3.02 8.35 14.24
C CYS A 48 3.51 8.45 15.70
N MET A 49 4.68 9.03 15.93
CA MET A 49 5.25 9.20 17.27
C MET A 49 4.69 10.43 18.01
N ALA A 50 4.09 11.37 17.28
CA ALA A 50 3.72 12.71 17.74
C ALA A 50 2.52 12.79 18.70
#